data_AF-A0AAV5U653-F1
#
_entry.id   AF-A0AAV5U653-F1
#
_cell.length_a   1.000
_cell.length_b   1.000
_cell.length_c   1.000
_cell.angle_alpha   90.00
_cell.angle_beta   90.00
_cell.angle_gamma   90.00
#
_symmetry.space_group_name_H-M   'P 1'
#
loop_
_entity.id
_entity.type
_entity.pdbx_description
1 polymer ?
#
loop_
_entity_poly.entity_id
_entity_poly.type
_entity_poly.pdbx_seq_one_letter_code
_entity_poly.pdbx_strand_id
1 'polypeptide(L)'
;MILRLLSIVAFLHMTSAVDNPCKGKKTTGCKDIGASCAAIFRGVDGILPSCYDSSQPDFLFTPNCRETCQLCCEDPQFNCDNDTEYKTGCAETQTECNMFNNINYQHCQSSCGWCDKKSPPCLDNLTPLACSNYKAANLCSTDEVKNNCLKTCDVCVGCDDASTRCKIWKDNGFFDDPFYKPDTTAMFCEKTCGIC
;
A
#
# COMPACT_ATOMS: atom_id res chain seq x y z
N MET A 1 28.56 21.23 64.26
CA MET A 1 27.30 21.38 63.50
C MET A 1 27.65 21.39 62.01
N ILE A 2 27.60 20.24 61.34
CA ILE A 2 27.75 20.14 59.88
C ILE A 2 26.41 19.61 59.37
N LEU A 3 25.57 20.52 58.88
CA LEU A 3 24.25 20.23 58.34
C LEU A 3 24.45 19.77 56.88
N ARG A 4 24.31 18.45 56.62
CA ARG A 4 24.32 17.90 55.27
C ARG A 4 22.95 18.14 54.62
N LEU A 5 22.89 19.10 53.70
CA LEU A 5 21.77 19.29 52.78
C LEU A 5 21.82 18.20 51.69
N LEU A 6 20.93 17.22 51.82
CA LEU A 6 20.63 16.25 50.77
C LEU A 6 19.68 16.91 49.76
N SER A 7 20.22 17.41 48.65
CA SER A 7 19.44 17.85 47.50
C SER A 7 18.94 16.61 46.74
N ILE A 8 17.70 16.22 47.00
CA ILE A 8 16.99 15.21 46.20
C ILE A 8 16.57 15.89 44.89
N VAL A 9 17.33 15.64 43.83
CA VAL A 9 16.93 16.00 42.45
C VAL A 9 15.97 14.93 41.97
N ALA A 10 14.67 15.21 42.06
CA ALA A 10 13.63 14.37 41.46
C ALA A 10 13.67 14.55 39.93
N PHE A 11 14.34 13.64 39.22
CA PHE A 11 14.24 13.54 37.76
C PHE A 11 12.87 12.94 37.40
N LEU A 12 11.88 13.83 37.21
CA LEU A 12 10.65 13.51 36.49
C LEU A 12 11.02 13.07 35.08
N HIS A 13 11.09 11.75 34.85
CA HIS A 13 11.12 11.17 33.52
C HIS A 13 9.73 11.37 32.92
N MET A 14 9.55 12.47 32.18
CA MET A 14 8.44 12.59 31.25
C MET A 14 8.70 11.60 30.11
N THR A 15 8.14 10.41 30.21
CA THR A 15 8.00 9.52 29.06
C THR A 15 6.96 10.14 28.13
N SER A 16 7.40 10.95 27.18
CA SER A 16 6.57 11.38 26.06
C SER A 16 6.14 10.12 25.33
N ALA A 17 4.86 9.78 25.34
CA ALA A 17 4.36 8.75 24.45
C ALA A 17 4.69 9.19 23.01
N VAL A 18 5.38 8.34 22.25
CA VAL A 18 5.64 8.61 20.84
C VAL A 18 4.28 8.48 20.12
N ASP A 19 3.79 9.58 19.56
CA ASP A 19 2.56 9.58 18.78
C ASP A 19 2.76 8.77 17.49
N ASN A 20 1.77 7.96 17.11
CA ASN A 20 1.79 7.23 15.84
C ASN A 20 1.80 8.24 14.67
N PRO A 21 2.86 8.28 13.83
CA PRO A 21 2.96 9.22 12.71
C PRO A 21 1.88 8.99 11.63
N CYS A 22 1.29 7.80 11.57
CA CYS A 22 0.25 7.44 10.62
C CYS A 22 -1.17 7.54 11.20
N LYS A 23 -1.33 8.12 12.40
CA LYS A 23 -2.64 8.23 13.05
C LYS A 23 -3.66 8.92 12.14
N GLY A 24 -4.74 8.21 11.82
CA GLY A 24 -5.82 8.71 10.97
C GLY A 24 -5.57 8.61 9.46
N LYS A 25 -4.39 8.15 9.02
CA LYS A 25 -4.16 7.85 7.60
C LYS A 25 -4.80 6.50 7.25
N LYS A 26 -5.73 6.50 6.29
CA LYS A 26 -6.26 5.27 5.69
C LYS A 26 -5.20 4.71 4.75
N THR A 27 -4.92 3.41 4.84
CA THR A 27 -3.93 2.69 4.02
C THR A 27 -4.51 1.35 3.60
N THR A 28 -5.55 1.44 2.78
CA THR A 28 -6.29 0.30 2.26
C THR A 28 -5.36 -0.67 1.54
N GLY A 29 -5.46 -1.96 1.87
CA GLY A 29 -4.61 -2.99 1.26
C GLY A 29 -3.23 -3.14 1.89
N CYS A 30 -2.84 -2.28 2.85
CA CYS A 30 -1.63 -2.53 3.63
C CYS A 30 -1.78 -3.82 4.44
N LYS A 31 -0.75 -4.67 4.38
CA LYS A 31 -0.70 -5.94 5.08
C LYS A 31 0.66 -6.18 5.72
N ASP A 32 0.63 -6.85 6.85
CA ASP A 32 1.84 -7.42 7.41
C ASP A 32 2.46 -8.43 6.45
N ILE A 33 3.78 -8.39 6.33
CA ILE A 33 4.57 -9.37 5.59
C ILE A 33 4.86 -10.57 6.48
N GLY A 34 5.04 -10.34 7.78
CA GLY A 34 5.28 -11.38 8.77
C GLY A 34 3.99 -12.05 9.24
N ALA A 35 3.91 -13.37 9.14
CA ALA A 35 2.76 -14.14 9.65
C ALA A 35 2.60 -14.08 11.20
N SER A 36 3.61 -13.60 11.92
CA SER A 36 3.65 -13.59 13.39
C SER A 36 3.60 -12.19 14.00
N CYS A 37 3.28 -11.15 13.22
CA CYS A 37 3.27 -9.76 13.69
C CYS A 37 2.36 -9.56 14.92
N ALA A 38 1.14 -10.11 14.89
CA ALA A 38 0.22 -10.08 16.02
C ALA A 38 0.70 -10.89 17.25
N ALA A 39 1.70 -11.78 17.11
CA ALA A 39 2.30 -12.50 18.23
C ALA A 39 3.51 -11.77 18.81
N ILE A 40 4.31 -11.15 17.94
CA ILE A 40 5.49 -10.35 18.30
C ILE A 40 5.04 -9.09 19.03
N PHE A 41 4.10 -8.36 18.44
CA PHE A 41 3.60 -7.10 18.97
C PHE A 41 2.29 -7.33 19.73
N ARG A 42 2.28 -8.10 20.83
CA ARG A 42 1.10 -8.20 21.71
C ARG A 42 1.13 -7.12 22.78
N GLY A 43 0.31 -6.09 22.62
CA GLY A 43 0.06 -5.07 23.63
C GLY A 43 -1.13 -5.45 24.50
N VAL A 44 -1.07 -5.10 25.79
CA VAL A 44 -2.15 -5.39 26.75
C VAL A 44 -3.40 -4.54 26.46
N ASP A 45 -3.27 -3.43 25.71
CA ASP A 45 -4.35 -2.46 25.47
C ASP A 45 -4.41 -1.94 24.02
N GLY A 46 -3.92 -2.72 23.05
CA GLY A 46 -3.95 -2.35 21.62
C GLY A 46 -3.00 -1.19 21.22
N ILE A 47 -2.30 -0.59 22.17
CA ILE A 47 -1.14 0.28 21.93
C ILE A 47 0.11 -0.59 21.97
N LEU A 48 0.96 -0.46 20.96
CA LEU A 48 2.20 -1.21 20.83
C LEU A 48 3.39 -0.26 20.92
N PRO A 49 3.81 0.15 22.14
CA PRO A 49 4.95 1.05 22.31
C PRO A 49 6.21 0.53 21.60
N SER A 50 6.37 -0.80 21.49
CA SER A 50 7.49 -1.45 20.79
C SER A 50 7.52 -1.21 19.28
N CYS A 51 6.40 -0.83 18.66
CA CYS A 51 6.40 -0.42 17.25
C CYS A 51 7.11 0.92 17.02
N TYR A 52 7.22 1.76 18.05
CA TYR A 52 7.73 3.14 17.95
C TYR A 52 9.00 3.39 18.76
N ASP A 53 9.42 2.42 19.59
CA ASP A 53 10.60 2.52 20.44
C ASP A 53 11.73 1.64 19.91
N SER A 54 12.70 2.28 19.24
CA SER A 54 13.90 1.63 18.70
C SER A 54 14.80 0.96 19.72
N SER A 55 14.58 1.19 21.03
CA SER A 55 15.29 0.48 22.09
C SER A 55 14.70 -0.89 22.40
N GLN A 56 13.46 -1.17 21.96
CA GLN A 56 12.81 -2.46 22.14
C GLN A 56 13.35 -3.49 21.14
N PRO A 57 13.55 -4.75 21.55
CA PRO A 57 14.04 -5.80 20.65
C PRO A 57 13.09 -6.06 19.48
N ASP A 58 11.78 -5.90 19.71
CA ASP A 58 10.76 -6.17 18.71
C ASP A 58 10.71 -5.12 17.59
N PHE A 59 11.29 -3.92 17.81
CA PHE A 59 11.29 -2.83 16.82
C PHE A 59 11.93 -3.25 15.48
N LEU A 60 12.86 -4.20 15.51
CA LEU A 60 13.50 -4.74 14.30
C LEU A 60 12.51 -5.47 13.37
N PHE A 61 11.35 -5.91 13.88
CA PHE A 61 10.30 -6.54 13.09
C PHE A 61 9.29 -5.55 12.52
N THR A 62 9.32 -4.28 12.95
CA THR A 62 8.38 -3.24 12.52
C THR A 62 8.25 -3.12 11.00
N PRO A 63 9.33 -3.17 10.18
CA PRO A 63 9.21 -3.12 8.71
C PRO A 63 8.41 -4.28 8.10
N ASN A 64 8.34 -5.43 8.78
CA ASN A 64 7.56 -6.59 8.35
C ASN A 64 6.14 -6.61 8.92
N CYS A 65 5.85 -5.70 9.84
CA CYS A 65 4.63 -5.67 10.65
C CYS A 65 3.93 -4.30 10.58
N ARG A 66 3.95 -3.68 9.40
CA ARG A 66 3.43 -2.33 9.17
C ARG A 66 1.95 -2.19 9.47
N GLU A 67 1.12 -3.19 9.16
CA GLU A 67 -0.32 -3.16 9.46
C GLU A 67 -0.56 -3.28 10.96
N THR A 68 0.06 -4.27 11.62
CA THR A 68 -0.02 -4.44 13.07
C THR A 68 0.47 -3.19 13.81
N CYS A 69 1.58 -2.60 13.35
CA CYS A 69 2.15 -1.39 13.92
C CYS A 69 1.46 -0.10 13.46
N GLN A 70 0.46 -0.16 12.58
CA GLN A 70 -0.20 1.01 12.01
C GLN A 70 0.78 2.01 11.37
N LEU A 71 1.85 1.52 10.74
CA LEU A 71 2.93 2.32 10.13
C LEU A 71 2.92 2.26 8.60
N CYS A 72 1.83 1.78 8.01
CA CYS A 72 1.68 1.66 6.56
C CYS A 72 1.94 2.97 5.81
N CYS A 73 1.60 4.13 6.39
CA CYS A 73 1.79 5.42 5.73
C CYS A 73 3.27 5.77 5.47
N GLU A 74 4.20 5.08 6.12
CA GLU A 74 5.64 5.27 5.88
C GLU A 74 6.13 4.55 4.63
N ASP A 75 5.38 3.55 4.13
CA ASP A 75 5.77 2.86 2.92
C ASP A 75 5.54 3.79 1.71
N PRO A 76 6.44 3.80 0.71
CA PRO A 76 6.37 4.73 -0.42
C PRO A 76 5.02 4.76 -1.14
N GLN A 77 4.37 3.61 -1.25
CA GLN A 77 3.05 3.48 -1.89
C GLN A 77 1.92 4.18 -1.14
N PHE A 78 2.07 4.45 0.17
CA PHE A 78 1.08 5.14 1.01
C PHE A 78 1.56 6.53 1.48
N ASN A 79 2.83 6.88 1.22
CA ASN A 79 3.48 8.10 1.71
C ASN A 79 3.20 9.33 0.83
N CYS A 80 1.93 9.67 0.71
CA CYS A 80 1.44 10.93 0.17
C CYS A 80 0.17 11.33 0.94
N ASP A 81 -0.51 12.38 0.49
CA ASP A 81 -1.75 12.82 1.09
C ASP A 81 -2.92 12.55 0.14
N ASN A 82 -4.07 12.20 0.71
CA ASN A 82 -5.33 12.19 -0.02
C ASN A 82 -5.86 13.61 -0.15
N ASP A 83 -6.71 13.84 -1.15
CA ASP A 83 -7.43 15.09 -1.30
C ASP A 83 -8.47 15.25 -0.19
N THR A 84 -8.26 16.26 0.66
CA THR A 84 -9.16 16.58 1.78
C THR A 84 -10.49 17.20 1.33
N GLU A 85 -10.58 17.71 0.10
CA GLU A 85 -11.79 18.31 -0.46
C GLU A 85 -12.73 17.27 -1.09
N TYR A 86 -12.29 16.02 -1.23
CA TYR A 86 -13.08 14.94 -1.82
C TYR A 86 -14.19 14.48 -0.87
N LYS A 87 -15.38 15.07 -1.05
CA LYS A 87 -16.55 14.91 -0.14
C LYS A 87 -17.07 13.49 0.01
N THR A 88 -16.88 12.62 -0.99
CA THR A 88 -17.38 11.24 -0.95
C THR A 88 -16.51 10.33 -0.09
N GLY A 89 -15.30 10.78 0.27
CA GLY A 89 -14.33 9.99 1.03
C GLY A 89 -13.64 8.93 0.16
N CYS A 90 -12.49 8.45 0.63
CA CYS A 90 -11.71 7.45 -0.09
C CYS A 90 -12.20 6.03 0.13
N ALA A 91 -11.98 5.17 -0.87
CA ALA A 91 -12.25 3.75 -0.85
C ALA A 91 -11.70 3.04 0.40
N GLU A 92 -12.48 2.12 0.95
CA GLU A 92 -12.15 1.35 2.16
C GLU A 92 -11.59 -0.03 1.85
N THR A 93 -11.77 -0.50 0.61
CA THR A 93 -11.22 -1.76 0.13
C THR A 93 -10.42 -1.60 -1.16
N GLN A 94 -9.47 -2.50 -1.40
CA GLN A 94 -8.69 -2.48 -2.64
C GLN A 94 -9.60 -2.68 -3.86
N THR A 95 -10.68 -3.44 -3.72
CA THR A 95 -11.70 -3.64 -4.75
C THR A 95 -12.36 -2.32 -5.14
N GLU A 96 -12.73 -1.49 -4.15
CA GLU A 96 -13.30 -0.16 -4.40
C GLU A 96 -12.28 0.81 -5.00
N CYS A 97 -11.03 0.75 -4.54
CA CYS A 97 -9.93 1.48 -5.16
C CYS A 97 -9.91 1.19 -6.66
N ASN A 98 -9.84 -0.10 -7.01
CA ASN A 98 -9.74 -0.57 -8.39
C ASN A 98 -10.99 -0.25 -9.23
N MET A 99 -12.20 -0.37 -8.67
CA MET A 99 -13.46 -0.11 -9.39
C MET A 99 -13.60 1.34 -9.84
N PHE A 100 -13.09 2.29 -9.04
CA PHE A 100 -13.10 3.71 -9.35
C PHE A 100 -11.68 4.25 -9.52
N ASN A 101 -10.83 3.49 -10.23
CA ASN A 101 -9.39 3.74 -10.31
C ASN A 101 -9.01 5.18 -10.67
N ASN A 102 -9.67 5.81 -11.65
CA ASN A 102 -9.35 7.17 -12.06
C ASN A 102 -9.66 8.20 -10.97
N ILE A 103 -10.82 8.06 -10.31
CA ILE A 103 -11.25 8.96 -9.23
C ILE A 103 -10.36 8.77 -8.02
N ASN A 104 -10.11 7.51 -7.62
CA ASN A 104 -9.27 7.20 -6.47
C ASN A 104 -7.80 7.57 -6.72
N TYR A 105 -7.32 7.52 -7.97
CA TYR A 105 -5.96 7.97 -8.28
C TYR A 105 -5.82 9.48 -8.21
N GLN A 106 -6.88 10.24 -8.47
CA GLN A 106 -6.85 11.70 -8.35
C GLN A 106 -6.97 12.15 -6.89
N HIS A 107 -7.79 11.48 -6.09
CA HIS A 107 -8.17 11.98 -4.76
C HIS A 107 -7.70 11.11 -3.60
N CYS A 108 -7.30 9.86 -3.84
CA CYS A 108 -7.18 8.83 -2.81
C CYS A 108 -5.92 7.97 -2.93
N GLN A 109 -4.82 8.53 -3.47
CA GLN A 109 -3.58 7.78 -3.71
C GLN A 109 -3.02 7.15 -2.44
N SER A 110 -2.99 7.88 -1.32
CA SER A 110 -2.52 7.36 -0.03
C SER A 110 -3.46 6.29 0.51
N SER A 111 -4.77 6.43 0.35
CA SER A 111 -5.68 5.35 0.74
C SER A 111 -5.47 4.10 -0.09
N CYS A 112 -5.24 4.23 -1.39
CA CYS A 112 -5.20 3.10 -2.32
C CYS A 112 -3.81 2.50 -2.55
N GLY A 113 -2.77 2.99 -1.88
CA GLY A 113 -1.40 2.50 -2.07
C GLY A 113 -0.81 2.88 -3.42
N TRP A 114 -1.13 4.08 -3.93
CA TRP A 114 -0.74 4.53 -5.27
C TRP A 114 0.16 5.77 -5.28
N CYS A 115 0.72 6.16 -4.14
CA CYS A 115 1.58 7.35 -4.04
C CYS A 115 2.88 7.24 -4.86
N ASP A 116 3.37 6.03 -5.11
CA ASP A 116 4.56 5.77 -5.91
C ASP A 116 4.24 5.55 -7.40
N LYS A 117 2.96 5.55 -7.78
CA LYS A 117 2.52 5.37 -9.16
C LYS A 117 2.54 6.69 -9.92
N LYS A 118 2.92 6.61 -11.20
CA LYS A 118 2.95 7.76 -12.12
C LYS A 118 1.65 7.93 -12.91
N SER A 119 0.79 6.90 -12.90
CA SER A 119 -0.51 6.87 -13.57
C SER A 119 -1.50 6.03 -12.77
N PRO A 120 -2.82 6.21 -12.97
CA PRO A 120 -3.82 5.30 -12.41
C PRO A 120 -3.53 3.86 -12.82
N PRO A 121 -3.83 2.87 -11.96
CA PRO A 121 -3.71 1.47 -12.34
C PRO A 121 -4.59 1.17 -13.57
N CYS A 122 -4.00 0.46 -14.52
CA CYS A 122 -4.73 -0.04 -15.69
C CYS A 122 -5.49 -1.30 -15.28
N LEU A 123 -6.76 -1.13 -14.95
CA LEU A 123 -7.61 -2.22 -14.52
C LEU A 123 -8.92 -2.17 -15.31
N ASP A 124 -9.50 -3.36 -15.50
CA ASP A 124 -10.88 -3.45 -15.95
C ASP A 124 -11.79 -3.18 -14.74
N ASN A 125 -12.75 -2.27 -14.92
CA ASN A 125 -13.76 -1.96 -13.91
C ASN A 125 -14.89 -2.99 -13.91
N LEU A 126 -15.04 -3.74 -15.02
CA LEU A 126 -16.00 -4.83 -15.15
C LEU A 126 -15.34 -6.19 -14.93
N THR A 127 -16.17 -7.22 -14.81
CA THR A 127 -15.68 -8.59 -14.63
C THR A 127 -14.86 -9.04 -15.84
N PRO A 128 -13.86 -9.93 -15.64
CA PRO A 128 -13.06 -10.47 -16.75
C PRO A 128 -13.91 -11.09 -17.86
N LEU A 129 -15.01 -11.76 -17.49
CA LEU A 129 -15.94 -12.34 -18.45
C LEU A 129 -16.66 -11.28 -19.29
N ALA A 130 -17.14 -10.19 -18.67
CA ALA A 130 -17.81 -9.12 -19.38
C ALA A 130 -16.87 -8.44 -20.39
N CYS A 131 -15.67 -8.07 -19.95
CA CYS A 131 -14.68 -7.44 -20.84
C CYS A 131 -14.22 -8.38 -21.96
N SER A 132 -14.00 -9.67 -21.67
CA SER A 132 -13.68 -10.67 -22.70
C SER A 132 -14.78 -10.79 -23.76
N ASN A 133 -16.05 -10.78 -23.33
CA ASN A 133 -17.19 -10.82 -24.26
C ASN A 133 -17.26 -9.57 -25.14
N TYR A 134 -17.03 -8.39 -24.56
CA TYR A 134 -16.98 -7.15 -25.33
C TYR A 134 -15.81 -7.11 -26.33
N LYS A 135 -14.63 -7.60 -25.94
CA LYS A 135 -13.49 -7.74 -26.86
C LYS A 135 -13.81 -8.70 -28.00
N ALA A 136 -14.36 -9.87 -27.69
CA ALA A 136 -14.76 -10.85 -28.70
C ALA A 136 -15.85 -10.32 -29.67
N ALA A 137 -16.70 -9.41 -29.19
CA ALA A 137 -17.69 -8.71 -30.00
C ALA A 137 -17.13 -7.50 -30.77
N ASN A 138 -15.81 -7.23 -30.72
CA ASN A 138 -15.15 -6.06 -31.31
C ASN A 138 -15.69 -4.70 -30.80
N LEU A 139 -16.12 -4.64 -29.54
CA LEU A 139 -16.70 -3.42 -28.94
C LEU A 139 -15.68 -2.53 -28.22
N CYS A 140 -14.39 -2.88 -28.26
CA CYS A 140 -13.32 -2.09 -27.62
C CYS A 140 -13.13 -0.67 -28.17
N SER A 141 -13.69 -0.37 -29.35
CA SER A 141 -13.72 0.99 -29.90
C SER A 141 -14.84 1.87 -29.33
N THR A 142 -15.80 1.30 -28.58
CA THR A 142 -16.88 2.07 -27.95
C THR A 142 -16.35 2.72 -26.67
N ASP A 143 -16.65 4.00 -26.45
CA ASP A 143 -16.11 4.74 -25.30
C ASP A 143 -16.47 4.09 -23.96
N GLU A 144 -17.68 3.56 -23.84
CA GLU A 144 -18.14 2.89 -22.63
C GLU A 144 -17.31 1.63 -22.32
N VAL A 145 -17.11 0.74 -23.30
CA VAL A 145 -16.27 -0.45 -23.11
C VAL A 145 -14.82 -0.05 -22.92
N LYS A 146 -14.31 0.92 -23.68
CA LYS A 146 -12.94 1.40 -23.60
C LYS A 146 -12.59 1.93 -22.20
N ASN A 147 -13.52 2.66 -21.58
CA ASN A 147 -13.33 3.22 -20.24
C ASN A 147 -13.50 2.20 -19.10
N ASN A 148 -14.26 1.11 -19.35
CA ASN A 148 -14.54 0.09 -18.34
C ASN A 148 -13.68 -1.18 -18.47
N CYS A 149 -13.06 -1.39 -19.63
CA CYS A 149 -12.25 -2.55 -19.96
C CYS A 149 -10.88 -2.11 -20.45
N LEU A 150 -10.27 -1.15 -19.75
CA LEU A 150 -9.01 -0.50 -20.15
C LEU A 150 -7.91 -1.52 -20.46
N LYS A 151 -7.74 -2.52 -19.59
CA LYS A 151 -6.74 -3.57 -19.73
C LYS A 151 -7.12 -4.53 -20.84
N THR A 152 -8.34 -5.08 -20.79
CA THR A 152 -8.78 -6.06 -21.79
C THR A 152 -8.79 -5.49 -23.20
N CYS A 153 -9.15 -4.22 -23.38
CA CYS A 153 -9.20 -3.54 -24.67
C CYS A 153 -7.87 -2.90 -25.10
N ASP A 154 -6.76 -3.24 -24.44
CA ASP A 154 -5.41 -2.76 -24.77
C ASP A 154 -5.33 -1.22 -24.81
N VAL A 155 -6.14 -0.54 -23.99
CA VAL A 155 -6.27 0.92 -23.95
C VAL A 155 -5.14 1.55 -23.16
N CYS A 156 -4.54 0.80 -22.26
CA CYS A 156 -3.54 1.32 -21.34
C CYS A 156 -2.29 1.78 -22.10
N VAL A 157 -2.21 3.09 -22.31
CA VAL A 157 -1.07 3.75 -22.97
C VAL A 157 -0.05 4.11 -21.91
N GLY A 158 1.22 3.78 -22.15
CA GLY A 158 2.33 4.13 -21.24
C GLY A 158 2.79 2.99 -20.35
N CYS A 159 2.31 1.77 -20.59
CA CYS A 159 2.79 0.59 -19.92
C CYS A 159 3.73 -0.21 -20.80
N ASP A 160 5.01 -0.02 -20.50
CA ASP A 160 6.07 -0.86 -21.02
C ASP A 160 6.76 -1.54 -19.86
N ASP A 161 7.24 -2.73 -20.15
CA ASP A 161 8.20 -3.36 -19.26
C ASP A 161 9.45 -2.48 -19.23
N ALA A 162 9.87 -2.06 -18.03
CA ALA A 162 11.17 -1.42 -17.85
C ALA A 162 12.34 -2.36 -18.18
N SER A 163 12.07 -3.66 -18.36
CA SER A 163 13.04 -4.69 -18.73
C SER A 163 12.56 -5.54 -19.90
N THR A 164 13.41 -5.72 -20.92
CA THR A 164 13.14 -6.67 -22.02
C THR A 164 13.15 -8.14 -21.56
N ARG A 165 13.56 -8.41 -20.32
CA ARG A 165 13.62 -9.78 -19.74
C ARG A 165 12.31 -10.21 -19.10
N CYS A 166 11.31 -9.34 -19.02
CA CYS A 166 10.05 -9.63 -18.34
C CYS A 166 9.35 -10.88 -18.87
N LYS A 167 9.35 -11.09 -20.19
CA LYS A 167 8.83 -12.34 -20.78
C LYS A 167 9.54 -13.59 -20.23
N ILE A 168 10.87 -13.56 -20.16
CA ILE A 168 11.68 -14.68 -19.64
C ILE A 168 11.41 -14.90 -18.16
N TRP A 169 11.28 -13.82 -17.38
CA TRP A 169 10.93 -13.90 -15.97
C TRP A 169 9.53 -14.50 -15.78
N LYS A 170 8.56 -14.15 -16.64
CA LYS A 170 7.22 -14.77 -16.66
C LYS A 170 7.28 -16.26 -16.88
N ASP A 171 7.97 -16.65 -17.94
CA ASP A 171 8.05 -18.04 -18.37
C ASP A 171 8.77 -18.91 -17.33
N ASN A 172 9.61 -18.32 -16.48
CA ASN A 172 10.32 -18.99 -15.39
C ASN A 172 9.61 -18.92 -14.03
N GLY A 173 8.38 -18.39 -13.96
CA GLY A 173 7.60 -18.32 -12.72
C GLY A 173 8.06 -17.26 -11.72
N PHE A 174 8.85 -16.27 -12.16
CA PHE A 174 9.35 -15.19 -11.29
C PHE A 174 8.24 -14.39 -10.61
N PHE A 175 7.06 -14.30 -11.24
CA PHE A 175 5.90 -13.60 -10.71
C PHE A 175 5.08 -14.45 -9.72
N ASP A 176 5.31 -15.76 -9.71
CA ASP A 176 4.66 -16.71 -8.80
C ASP A 176 5.57 -17.08 -7.62
N ASP A 177 6.81 -16.58 -7.62
CA ASP A 177 7.79 -16.84 -6.57
C ASP A 177 7.47 -15.99 -5.33
N PRO A 178 7.16 -16.63 -4.17
CA PRO A 178 6.78 -15.92 -2.95
C PRO A 178 7.91 -15.06 -2.36
N PHE A 179 9.16 -15.23 -2.82
CA PHE A 179 10.29 -14.40 -2.43
C PHE A 179 10.22 -13.00 -3.03
N TYR A 180 9.71 -12.87 -4.26
CA TYR A 180 9.61 -11.58 -4.94
C TYR A 180 8.21 -11.00 -4.71
N LYS A 181 8.16 -9.85 -4.03
CA LYS A 181 6.88 -9.18 -3.82
C LYS A 181 6.27 -8.80 -5.18
N PRO A 182 4.94 -8.95 -5.34
CA PRO A 182 4.23 -8.49 -6.52
C PRO A 182 4.61 -7.05 -6.92
N ASP A 183 4.86 -6.18 -5.94
CA ASP A 183 5.22 -4.77 -6.16
C ASP A 183 6.62 -4.59 -6.78
N THR A 184 7.56 -5.47 -6.43
CA THR A 184 8.93 -5.41 -6.95
C THR A 184 8.99 -5.94 -8.38
N THR A 185 8.21 -6.99 -8.67
CA THR A 185 8.12 -7.54 -10.01
C THR A 185 7.27 -6.67 -10.93
N ALA A 186 6.25 -5.99 -10.37
CA ALA A 186 5.46 -4.96 -11.03
C ALA A 186 6.33 -3.84 -11.59
N MET A 187 7.20 -3.27 -10.75
CA MET A 187 8.05 -2.13 -11.12
C MET A 187 8.86 -2.32 -12.42
N PHE A 188 9.25 -3.56 -12.74
CA PHE A 188 10.06 -3.83 -13.93
C PHE A 188 9.25 -4.33 -15.11
N CYS A 189 8.08 -4.92 -14.84
CA CYS A 189 7.36 -5.74 -15.80
C CYS A 189 5.87 -5.40 -15.81
N GLU A 190 5.53 -4.12 -15.66
CA GLU A 190 4.14 -3.68 -15.48
C GLU A 190 3.21 -4.27 -16.54
N LYS A 191 3.66 -4.26 -17.80
CA LYS A 191 2.96 -4.83 -18.95
C LYS A 191 2.91 -6.36 -18.92
N THR A 192 4.05 -7.01 -18.72
CA THR A 192 4.11 -8.48 -18.70
C THR A 192 3.36 -9.09 -17.51
N CYS A 193 3.33 -8.38 -16.38
CA CYS A 193 2.55 -8.71 -15.19
C CYS A 193 1.05 -8.44 -15.35
N GLY A 194 0.64 -7.70 -16.40
CA GLY A 194 -0.74 -7.28 -16.58
C GLY A 194 -1.22 -6.34 -15.46
N ILE A 195 -0.30 -5.60 -14.85
CA ILE A 195 -0.62 -4.53 -13.89
C ILE A 195 -1.04 -3.28 -14.65
N CYS A 196 -0.57 -3.23 -15.88
CA CYS A 196 -1.16 -2.60 -17.03
C CYS A 196 -0.79 -3.38 -18.29
#